data_AF-A0A2E1IXY8-F1
#
_entry.id   AF-A0A2E1IXY8-F1
#
_cell.length_a   1.000
_cell.length_b   1.000
_cell.length_c   1.000
_cell.angle_alpha   90.00
_cell.angle_beta   90.00
_cell.angle_gamma   90.00
#
_symmetry.space_group_name_H-M   'P 1'
#
loop_
_entity.id
_entity.type
_entity.pdbx_description
1 polymer ?
#
loop_
_entity_poly.entity_id
_entity_poly.type
_entity_poly.pdbx_seq_one_letter_code
_entity_poly.pdbx_strand_id
1 'polypeptide(L)'
;MSEINNIANQITNISPEFGNKPNITTDSDSGNFSNAIGKFLNAVSQDQMKAKEAVSDIVTGKSENLHEAMAKVEESKLSFELMLEVRNKLIDAYKEIQRM
;
A
#
# COMPACT_ATOMS: atom_id res chain seq x y z
N MET A 1 -51.81 -35.32 -0.57
CA MET A 1 -50.61 -35.66 0.24
C MET A 1 -49.29 -35.25 -0.43
N SER A 2 -49.26 -34.14 -1.19
CA SER A 2 -48.01 -33.59 -1.78
C SER A 2 -47.81 -32.09 -1.54
N GLU A 3 -48.78 -31.40 -0.93
CA GLU A 3 -48.68 -29.96 -0.66
C GLU A 3 -48.10 -29.62 0.72
N ILE A 4 -47.97 -30.59 1.63
CA ILE A 4 -47.36 -30.38 2.96
C ILE A 4 -45.83 -30.45 2.89
N ASN A 5 -45.27 -31.28 1.99
CA ASN A 5 -43.81 -31.40 1.83
C ASN A 5 -43.16 -30.15 1.19
N ASN A 6 -43.95 -29.31 0.51
CA ASN A 6 -43.41 -28.09 -0.12
C ASN A 6 -43.36 -26.89 0.84
N ILE A 7 -44.07 -26.97 1.98
CA ILE A 7 -44.04 -25.94 3.04
C ILE A 7 -42.86 -26.19 3.98
N ALA A 8 -42.48 -27.46 4.24
CA ALA A 8 -41.31 -27.79 5.05
C ALA A 8 -40.00 -27.26 4.46
N ASN A 9 -39.89 -27.21 3.12
CA ASN A 9 -38.71 -26.68 2.44
C ASN A 9 -38.67 -25.13 2.33
N GLN A 10 -39.74 -24.43 2.71
CA GLN A 10 -39.74 -22.95 2.75
C GLN A 10 -39.43 -22.36 4.13
N ILE A 11 -39.33 -23.18 5.19
CA ILE A 11 -38.99 -22.72 6.55
C ILE A 11 -37.49 -22.82 6.83
N THR A 12 -36.73 -23.58 6.04
CA THR A 12 -35.25 -23.70 6.19
C THR A 12 -34.48 -22.49 5.65
N ASN A 13 -35.16 -21.52 5.04
CA ASN A 13 -34.52 -20.40 4.35
C ASN A 13 -34.53 -19.06 5.10
N ILE A 14 -34.65 -19.09 6.43
CA ILE A 14 -34.43 -17.91 7.28
C ILE A 14 -33.24 -18.17 8.20
N SER A 15 -32.05 -18.30 7.59
CA SER A 15 -30.80 -17.99 8.29
C SER A 15 -30.57 -16.48 8.16
N PRO A 16 -30.27 -15.75 9.24
CA PRO A 16 -29.99 -14.33 9.14
C PRO A 16 -28.71 -14.15 8.32
N GLU A 17 -28.82 -13.49 7.16
CA GLU A 17 -27.69 -12.89 6.45
C GLU A 17 -27.07 -11.77 7.31
N PHE A 18 -26.33 -12.15 8.35
CA PHE A 18 -25.17 -11.38 8.77
C PHE A 18 -23.98 -11.87 7.94
N GLY A 19 -24.08 -11.56 6.65
CA GLY A 19 -23.00 -11.66 5.69
C GLY A 19 -21.88 -10.72 6.11
N ASN A 20 -20.84 -11.32 6.66
CA ASN A 20 -19.42 -11.13 6.33
C ASN A 20 -18.61 -11.22 7.62
N LYS A 21 -18.49 -12.44 8.18
CA LYS A 21 -17.38 -12.73 9.10
C LYS A 21 -16.11 -12.46 8.29
N PRO A 22 -15.22 -11.53 8.68
CA PRO A 22 -13.91 -11.49 8.07
C PRO A 22 -13.30 -12.86 8.36
N ASN A 23 -13.19 -13.66 7.31
CA ASN A 23 -12.33 -14.83 7.31
C ASN A 23 -10.93 -14.26 7.46
N ILE A 24 -10.50 -14.06 8.71
CA ILE A 24 -9.10 -13.88 9.05
C ILE A 24 -8.46 -15.23 8.78
N THR A 25 -8.27 -15.48 7.49
CA THR A 25 -7.30 -16.42 7.00
C THR A 25 -5.98 -15.94 7.60
N THR A 26 -5.43 -16.74 8.49
CA THR A 26 -4.06 -16.67 8.97
C THR A 26 -3.15 -17.03 7.79
N ASP A 27 -3.23 -16.24 6.73
CA ASP A 27 -2.40 -16.37 5.56
C ASP A 27 -1.17 -15.51 5.82
N SER A 28 -0.12 -16.17 6.30
CA SER A 28 1.27 -15.77 6.11
C SER A 28 1.53 -14.25 5.95
N ASP A 29 1.22 -13.48 6.99
CA ASP A 29 1.29 -12.00 7.05
C ASP A 29 2.71 -11.44 6.81
N SER A 30 3.71 -12.31 6.70
CA SER A 30 5.08 -12.00 6.25
C SER A 30 5.15 -11.41 4.83
N GLY A 31 4.18 -11.69 3.96
CA GLY A 31 4.16 -11.13 2.61
C GLY A 31 3.67 -9.68 2.53
N ASN A 32 2.83 -9.25 3.48
CA ASN A 32 2.12 -7.98 3.37
C ASN A 32 3.04 -6.78 3.68
N PHE A 33 3.87 -6.90 4.71
CA PHE A 33 4.84 -5.86 5.07
C PHE A 33 5.94 -5.68 4.02
N SER A 34 6.56 -6.77 3.56
CA SER A 34 7.59 -6.70 2.51
C SER A 34 7.04 -6.11 1.20
N ASN A 35 5.78 -6.43 0.86
CA ASN A 35 5.11 -5.86 -0.30
C ASN A 35 4.81 -4.37 -0.11
N ALA A 36 4.39 -3.94 1.08
CA ALA A 36 4.21 -2.53 1.40
C ALA A 36 5.52 -1.72 1.29
N ILE A 37 6.62 -2.24 1.84
CA ILE A 37 7.96 -1.66 1.69
C ILE A 37 8.35 -1.60 0.21
N GLY A 38 8.17 -2.69 -0.55
CA GLY A 38 8.47 -2.72 -1.98
C GLY A 38 7.67 -1.70 -2.79
N LYS A 39 6.38 -1.54 -2.50
CA LYS A 39 5.53 -0.50 -3.12
C LYS A 39 6.02 0.90 -2.76
N PHE A 40 6.40 1.13 -1.51
CA PHE A 40 6.93 2.42 -1.08
C PHE A 40 8.25 2.76 -1.78
N LEU A 41 9.19 1.80 -1.90
CA LEU A 41 10.43 2.02 -2.66
C LEU A 41 10.16 2.39 -4.12
N ASN A 42 9.21 1.70 -4.77
CA ASN A 42 8.82 2.02 -6.14
C ASN A 42 8.22 3.43 -6.23
N ALA A 43 7.37 3.83 -5.27
CA ALA A 43 6.80 5.17 -5.21
C ALA A 43 7.89 6.25 -5.09
N VAL A 44 8.85 6.09 -4.15
CA VAL A 44 9.97 7.02 -3.98
C VAL A 44 10.81 7.15 -5.26
N SER A 45 11.09 6.02 -5.93
CA SER A 45 11.82 6.02 -7.21
C SER A 45 11.05 6.78 -8.29
N GLN A 46 9.73 6.60 -8.34
CA GLN A 46 8.89 7.25 -9.33
C GLN A 46 8.77 8.76 -9.06
N ASP A 47 8.72 9.17 -7.79
CA ASP A 47 8.70 10.58 -7.40
C ASP A 47 10.04 11.26 -7.70
N GLN A 48 11.17 10.57 -7.51
CA GLN A 48 12.48 11.06 -7.96
C GLN A 48 12.54 11.27 -9.48
N MET A 49 11.97 10.35 -10.27
CA MET A 49 11.92 10.51 -11.73
C MET A 49 11.09 11.72 -12.14
N LYS A 50 9.89 11.87 -11.56
CA LYS A 50 9.01 13.02 -11.82
C LYS A 50 9.66 14.34 -11.44
N ALA A 51 10.34 14.39 -10.29
CA ALA A 51 11.06 15.59 -9.86
C ALA A 51 12.19 15.95 -10.84
N LYS A 52 12.97 14.98 -11.32
CA LYS A 52 14.00 15.20 -12.33
C LYS A 52 13.43 15.69 -13.66
N GLU A 53 12.33 15.10 -14.10
CA GLU A 53 11.63 15.51 -15.32
C GLU A 53 11.11 16.93 -15.20
N ALA A 54 10.43 17.26 -14.10
CA ALA A 54 9.94 18.61 -13.83
C ALA A 54 11.08 19.64 -13.83
N VAL A 55 12.21 19.34 -13.18
CA VAL A 55 13.40 20.22 -13.22
C VAL A 55 13.95 20.36 -14.64
N SER A 56 14.03 19.26 -15.39
CA SER A 56 14.50 19.27 -16.78
C SER A 56 13.59 20.13 -17.67
N ASP A 57 12.27 20.04 -17.51
CA ASP A 57 11.32 20.80 -18.30
C ASP A 57 11.40 22.31 -18.02
N ILE A 58 11.66 22.70 -16.77
CA ILE A 58 11.93 24.10 -16.41
C ILE A 58 13.23 24.59 -17.06
N VAL A 59 14.32 23.82 -16.93
CA VAL A 59 15.65 24.22 -17.45
C VAL A 59 15.67 24.28 -18.98
N THR A 60 14.90 23.42 -19.65
CA THR A 60 14.78 23.39 -21.12
C THR A 60 13.75 24.40 -21.65
N GLY A 61 13.05 25.12 -20.76
CA GLY A 61 12.03 26.10 -21.14
C GLY A 61 10.72 25.49 -21.66
N LYS A 62 10.51 24.18 -21.46
CA LYS A 62 9.26 23.49 -21.82
C LYS A 62 8.13 23.77 -20.83
N SER A 63 8.47 24.15 -19.59
CA SER A 63 7.53 24.51 -18.55
C SER A 63 8.00 25.78 -17.85
N GLU A 64 7.06 26.63 -17.45
CA GLU A 64 7.30 27.82 -16.62
C GLU A 64 6.84 27.62 -15.18
N ASN A 65 6.26 26.45 -14.86
CA ASN A 65 5.63 26.20 -13.56
C ASN A 65 6.67 25.80 -12.50
N LEU A 66 7.55 26.73 -12.15
CA LEU A 66 8.63 26.53 -11.18
C LEU A 66 8.09 26.10 -9.81
N HIS A 67 6.93 26.61 -9.41
CA HIS A 67 6.33 26.30 -8.11
C HIS A 67 5.97 24.81 -8.00
N GLU A 68 5.34 24.26 -9.04
CA GLU A 68 5.00 22.84 -9.09
C GLU A 68 6.24 21.95 -9.15
N ALA A 69 7.25 22.35 -9.95
CA ALA A 69 8.52 21.63 -10.01
C ALA A 69 9.23 21.60 -8.65
N MET A 70 9.28 22.73 -7.94
CA MET A 70 9.86 22.81 -6.59
C MET A 70 9.06 21.99 -5.58
N ALA A 71 7.72 21.99 -5.67
CA ALA A 71 6.89 21.14 -4.81
C ALA A 71 7.18 19.65 -5.04
N LYS A 72 7.34 19.22 -6.30
CA LYS A 72 7.68 17.84 -6.65
C LYS A 72 9.07 17.44 -6.17
N VAL A 73 10.03 18.36 -6.23
CA VAL A 73 11.38 18.15 -5.69
C VAL A 73 11.34 17.97 -4.17
N GLU A 74 10.61 18.83 -3.46
CA GLU A 74 10.51 18.75 -1.99
C GLU A 74 9.77 17.49 -1.55
N GLU A 75 8.69 17.13 -2.24
CA GLU A 75 7.96 15.86 -2.04
C GLU A 75 8.88 14.66 -2.21
N SER A 76 9.66 14.61 -3.30
CA SER A 76 10.62 13.54 -3.56
C SER A 76 11.70 13.45 -2.49
N LYS A 77 12.20 14.60 -2.03
CA LYS A 77 13.23 14.67 -0.98
C LYS A 77 12.69 14.13 0.36
N LEU A 78 11.52 14.58 0.79
CA LEU A 78 10.90 14.11 2.02
C LEU A 78 10.63 12.60 1.99
N SER A 79 10.07 12.10 0.88
CA SER A 79 9.83 10.66 0.67
C SER A 79 11.13 9.85 0.73
N PHE A 80 12.23 10.38 0.19
CA PHE A 80 13.54 9.75 0.25
C PHE A 80 14.13 9.75 1.67
N GLU A 81 14.03 10.85 2.41
CA GLU A 81 14.45 10.92 3.81
C GLU A 81 13.71 9.89 4.67
N LEU A 82 12.38 9.77 4.49
CA LEU A 82 11.58 8.75 5.15
C LEU A 82 12.06 7.33 4.80
N MET A 83 12.38 7.07 3.53
CA MET A 83 12.93 5.78 3.10
C MET A 83 14.25 5.44 3.80
N LEU A 84 15.14 6.41 3.98
CA LEU A 84 16.40 6.20 4.68
C LEU A 84 16.17 5.81 6.14
N GLU A 85 15.24 6.46 6.82
CA GLU A 85 14.87 6.12 8.20
C GLU A 85 14.30 4.71 8.30
N VAL A 86 13.39 4.35 7.38
CA VAL A 86 12.85 2.99 7.31
C VAL A 86 13.96 1.97 7.05
N ARG A 87 14.87 2.25 6.11
CA ARG A 87 16.03 1.38 5.82
C ARG A 87 16.89 1.18 7.06
N ASN A 88 17.22 2.25 7.78
CA ASN A 88 18.00 2.19 9.01
C ASN A 88 17.29 1.33 10.05
N LYS A 89 16.00 1.55 10.26
CA LYS A 89 15.20 0.78 11.22
C LYS A 89 15.14 -0.71 10.89
N LEU A 90 15.04 -1.08 9.60
CA LEU A 90 15.07 -2.48 9.16
C LEU A 90 16.44 -3.13 9.43
N ILE A 91 17.53 -2.41 9.17
CA ILE A 91 18.89 -2.88 9.48
C ILE A 91 19.04 -3.10 10.99
N ASP A 92 18.54 -2.18 11.81
CA ASP A 92 18.62 -2.31 13.27
C ASP A 92 17.75 -3.45 13.80
N ALA A 93 16.55 -3.63 13.27
CA ALA A 93 15.69 -4.77 13.61
C ALA A 93 16.37 -6.11 13.25
N TYR A 94 17.04 -6.18 12.10
CA TYR A 94 17.81 -7.36 11.73
C TYR A 94 18.99 -7.62 12.69
N LYS A 95 19.74 -6.58 13.07
CA LYS A 95 20.83 -6.68 14.05
C LYS A 95 20.34 -7.12 15.43
N GLU A 96 19.19 -6.63 15.87
CA GLU A 96 18.60 -7.01 17.16
C GLU A 96 18.25 -8.49 17.19
N ILE A 97 17.61 -9.01 16.12
CA ILE A 97 17.31 -10.45 15.99
C ILE A 97 18.58 -11.31 16.01
N GLN A 98 19.71 -10.82 15.49
CA GLN A 98 20.99 -11.53 15.52
C GLN A 98 21.70 -11.49 16.89
N ARG A 99 21.37 -10.51 17.74
CA ARG A 99 21.95 -10.35 19.09
C ARG A 99 21.15 -11.07 20.17
N MET A 100 19.90 -11.41 19.90
CA MET A 100 19.10 -12.34 20.70
C MET A 100 19.51 -13.78 20.42
#